data_AF-A0A0Z8JSM7-F1
#
_entry.id   AF-A0A0Z8JSM7-F1
#
_cell.length_a   1.000
_cell.length_b   1.000
_cell.length_c   1.000
_cell.angle_alpha   90.00
_cell.angle_beta   90.00
_cell.angle_gamma   90.00
#
_symmetry.space_group_name_H-M   'P 1'
#
loop_
_entity.id
_entity.type
_entity.pdbx_description
1 polymer ?
#
loop_
_entity_poly.entity_id
_entity_poly.type
_entity_poly.pdbx_seq_one_letter_code
_entity_poly.pdbx_strand_id
1 'polypeptide(L)'
;MKKILVFLFFFPFLLLTACYDFTDHSSQGHQETRSIKEGYQELTNQVYLSNNIETSHTEALPTFDTEKGEKEHLVAAAQNFMGEGTTVTEVVEDRYPITRLQKEDIRADITISKTGSWLNLKSPASSDLESTFTALLSDALYNNIEITDFDETLPFSKEDSVSKVQDFLNNLHLGFEDYDYLVYSVSKESLLAYLPTYEKNAADMKGSTVVADNLTDIYYITVYPKLSGKRVIDEETQLGSSGEINFVKGPSLNFIVTEAGIQKILIAGLILPTEKKEEVTTVSVQKGLEALKNKYQDLILEDPVYIQDYTIEYVPLPVQEGELYGGNLYRPFLVFKVQENDRSYKVLIDPVTGKEVGST
;
A
#
# COMPACT_ATOMS: atom_id res chain seq x y z
N MET A 1 -5.39 -37.63 -51.61
CA MET A 1 -5.67 -39.09 -51.71
C MET A 1 -5.54 -39.70 -50.32
N LYS A 2 -6.62 -40.33 -49.81
CA LYS A 2 -6.75 -41.49 -48.89
C LYS A 2 -5.77 -41.62 -47.70
N LYS A 3 -6.13 -41.90 -46.42
CA LYS A 3 -7.33 -42.33 -45.66
C LYS A 3 -6.93 -42.21 -44.16
N ILE A 4 -7.69 -41.57 -43.26
CA ILE A 4 -8.62 -42.16 -42.27
C ILE A 4 -8.16 -43.50 -41.65
N LEU A 5 -7.93 -43.54 -40.32
CA LEU A 5 -8.71 -44.40 -39.40
C LEU A 5 -8.47 -44.03 -37.92
N VAL A 6 -9.57 -43.70 -37.26
CA VAL A 6 -9.84 -43.70 -35.81
C VAL A 6 -9.78 -45.14 -35.27
N PHE A 7 -9.37 -45.36 -34.00
CA PHE A 7 -10.15 -46.18 -33.04
C PHE A 7 -9.56 -46.16 -31.62
N LEU A 8 -10.43 -45.83 -30.67
CA LEU A 8 -10.36 -46.11 -29.23
C LEU A 8 -10.35 -47.63 -28.95
N PHE A 9 -9.83 -48.03 -27.78
CA PHE A 9 -10.50 -48.82 -26.71
C PHE A 9 -9.51 -49.71 -25.91
N PHE A 10 -9.50 -49.47 -24.59
CA PHE A 10 -9.48 -50.44 -23.47
C PHE A 10 -8.23 -51.29 -23.10
N PHE A 11 -7.83 -51.11 -21.83
CA PHE A 11 -7.19 -52.03 -20.86
C PHE A 11 -7.66 -53.51 -20.96
N PRO A 12 -6.92 -54.56 -20.49
CA PRO A 12 -6.45 -54.66 -19.09
C PRO A 12 -5.20 -55.53 -18.72
N PHE A 13 -4.70 -55.32 -17.49
CA PHE A 13 -4.10 -56.22 -16.46
C PHE A 13 -3.53 -57.64 -16.78
N LEU A 14 -2.31 -57.93 -16.27
CA LEU A 14 -1.90 -59.08 -15.39
C LEU A 14 -0.34 -59.18 -15.34
N LEU A 15 0.36 -58.85 -14.24
CA LEU A 15 0.74 -59.66 -13.03
C LEU A 15 1.73 -60.82 -13.30
N LEU A 16 2.89 -60.80 -12.61
CA LEU A 16 3.75 -61.92 -12.11
C LEU A 16 5.05 -61.30 -11.53
N THR A 17 5.15 -60.95 -10.24
CA THR A 17 5.64 -61.73 -9.08
C THR A 17 6.96 -62.51 -9.24
N ALA A 18 7.95 -62.16 -8.39
CA ALA A 18 8.87 -63.12 -7.79
C ALA A 18 9.26 -62.61 -6.38
N CYS A 19 8.94 -63.40 -5.36
CA CYS A 19 9.37 -63.26 -3.98
C CYS A 19 10.85 -63.68 -3.82
N TYR A 20 11.57 -63.06 -2.90
CA TYR A 20 12.58 -63.75 -2.08
C TYR A 20 12.65 -63.11 -0.69
N ASP A 21 12.65 -63.99 0.32
CA ASP A 21 12.46 -63.76 1.75
C ASP A 21 13.78 -63.59 2.54
N PHE A 22 13.69 -62.81 3.64
CA PHE A 22 14.33 -62.91 4.98
C PHE A 22 15.87 -62.89 5.17
N THR A 23 16.41 -61.86 5.86
CA THR A 23 16.75 -61.89 7.31
C THR A 23 17.37 -60.57 7.84
N ASP A 24 17.00 -60.24 9.09
CA ASP A 24 17.32 -59.11 9.99
C ASP A 24 18.69 -58.41 9.93
N HIS A 25 18.66 -57.07 10.06
CA HIS A 25 19.34 -56.38 11.16
C HIS A 25 18.67 -55.03 11.51
N SER A 26 18.39 -54.89 12.80
CA SER A 26 17.68 -53.80 13.47
C SER A 26 18.47 -52.49 13.56
N SER A 27 17.82 -51.37 13.27
CA SER A 27 18.02 -50.12 14.03
C SER A 27 16.70 -49.37 14.12
N GLN A 28 16.27 -49.09 15.35
CA GLN A 28 15.06 -48.37 15.70
C GLN A 28 14.96 -47.04 14.94
N GLY A 29 14.03 -46.95 13.99
CA GLY A 29 13.42 -45.70 13.60
C GLY A 29 12.11 -45.59 14.36
N HIS A 30 12.02 -44.66 15.33
CA HIS A 30 10.72 -44.19 15.80
C HIS A 30 10.01 -43.56 14.59
N GLN A 31 9.19 -44.34 13.89
CA GLN A 31 8.10 -43.76 13.13
C GLN A 31 7.09 -43.27 14.16
N GLU A 32 7.09 -41.96 14.42
CA GLU A 32 5.87 -41.29 14.85
C GLU A 32 4.81 -41.60 13.78
N THR A 33 4.00 -42.63 14.03
CA THR A 33 2.73 -42.78 13.34
C THR A 33 1.85 -41.62 13.76
N ARG A 34 1.99 -40.48 13.07
CA ARG A 34 0.94 -39.46 13.04
C ARG A 34 -0.33 -40.16 12.60
N SER A 35 -1.40 -39.97 13.36
CA SER A 35 -2.66 -40.63 13.05
C SER A 35 -3.16 -40.13 11.69
N ILE A 36 -3.86 -40.98 10.93
CA ILE A 36 -4.53 -40.58 9.67
C ILE A 36 -5.42 -39.33 9.90
N LYS A 37 -5.88 -39.11 11.14
CA LYS A 37 -6.66 -37.95 11.56
C LYS A 37 -5.85 -36.65 11.59
N GLU A 38 -4.58 -36.71 11.99
CA GLU A 38 -3.64 -35.58 11.96
C GLU A 38 -3.19 -35.29 10.53
N GLY A 39 -2.94 -36.31 9.72
CA GLY A 39 -2.68 -36.15 8.28
C GLY A 39 -3.87 -35.59 7.50
N TYR A 40 -5.11 -35.95 7.87
CA TYR A 40 -6.33 -35.34 7.33
C TYR A 40 -6.51 -33.90 7.79
N GLN A 41 -6.10 -33.55 9.03
CA GLN A 41 -6.11 -32.16 9.52
C GLN A 41 -5.09 -31.27 8.79
N GLU A 42 -3.92 -31.81 8.43
CA GLU A 42 -2.95 -31.11 7.57
C GLU A 42 -3.49 -30.91 6.13
N LEU A 43 -4.30 -31.83 5.62
CA LEU A 43 -4.96 -31.71 4.30
C LEU A 43 -6.21 -30.82 4.32
N THR A 44 -6.85 -30.61 5.47
CA THR A 44 -8.03 -29.73 5.60
C THR A 44 -7.71 -28.32 6.11
N ASN A 45 -6.58 -28.12 6.79
CA ASN A 45 -6.11 -26.78 7.13
C ASN A 45 -5.32 -26.21 5.96
N GLN A 46 -6.03 -25.64 4.98
CA GLN A 46 -5.42 -24.92 3.85
C GLN A 46 -5.02 -23.48 4.21
N VAL A 47 -5.37 -23.02 5.43
CA VAL A 47 -5.01 -21.72 5.98
C VAL A 47 -4.14 -21.90 7.22
N TYR A 48 -2.89 -21.42 7.13
CA TYR A 48 -1.89 -21.46 8.18
C TYR A 48 -1.77 -20.09 8.83
N LEU A 49 -1.66 -20.07 10.16
CA LEU A 49 -1.50 -18.86 10.95
C LEU A 49 -0.06 -18.78 11.46
N SER A 50 0.60 -17.63 11.30
CA SER A 50 1.88 -17.40 11.93
C SER A 50 1.76 -17.37 13.47
N ASN A 51 2.77 -17.87 14.18
CA ASN A 51 2.77 -18.04 15.63
C ASN A 51 2.73 -16.72 16.43
N ASN A 52 3.04 -15.59 15.78
CA ASN A 52 3.03 -14.26 16.37
C ASN A 52 1.64 -13.60 16.39
N ILE A 53 0.62 -14.19 15.77
CA ILE A 53 -0.72 -13.60 15.72
C ILE A 53 -1.47 -13.86 17.03
N GLU A 54 -1.72 -12.80 17.79
CA GLU A 54 -2.53 -12.83 19.00
C GLU A 54 -4.03 -12.95 18.66
N THR A 55 -4.52 -14.18 18.53
CA THR A 55 -5.90 -14.45 18.09
C THR A 55 -6.98 -13.89 19.01
N SER A 56 -6.67 -13.72 20.31
CA SER A 56 -7.60 -13.20 21.32
C SER A 56 -7.69 -11.68 21.34
N HIS A 57 -6.83 -10.96 20.61
CA HIS A 57 -6.81 -9.50 20.63
C HIS A 57 -8.17 -8.93 20.20
N THR A 58 -8.68 -8.03 21.04
CA THR A 58 -9.93 -7.31 20.82
C THR A 58 -9.75 -5.88 21.30
N GLU A 59 -10.15 -4.92 20.47
CA GLU A 59 -9.95 -3.49 20.74
C GLU A 59 -11.22 -2.72 20.36
N ALA A 60 -11.66 -1.81 21.22
CA ALA A 60 -12.76 -0.89 20.93
C ALA A 60 -12.17 0.44 20.49
N LEU A 61 -12.42 0.82 19.24
CA LEU A 61 -11.83 2.01 18.62
C LEU A 61 -12.93 2.97 18.17
N PRO A 62 -12.73 4.29 18.33
CA PRO A 62 -13.70 5.29 17.93
C PRO A 62 -13.81 5.36 16.41
N THR A 63 -14.88 5.98 15.95
CA THR A 63 -15.05 6.38 14.55
C THR A 63 -14.96 7.91 14.43
N PHE A 64 -14.66 8.43 13.24
CA PHE A 64 -14.53 9.87 13.04
C PHE A 64 -15.38 10.31 11.87
N ASP A 65 -16.14 11.39 12.02
CA ASP A 65 -16.70 12.10 10.86
C ASP A 65 -15.58 12.58 9.96
N THR A 66 -15.93 12.82 8.70
CA THR A 66 -14.98 13.24 7.69
C THR A 66 -15.56 14.32 6.81
N GLU A 67 -14.67 15.14 6.26
CA GLU A 67 -14.98 16.10 5.22
C GLU A 67 -13.95 16.06 4.10
N LYS A 68 -14.31 16.70 2.99
CA LYS A 68 -13.32 17.08 1.98
C LYS A 68 -12.69 18.38 2.46
N GLY A 69 -11.38 18.50 2.35
CA GLY A 69 -10.70 19.71 2.79
C GLY A 69 -11.17 20.95 2.04
N GLU A 70 -11.10 22.09 2.71
CA GLU A 70 -11.44 23.38 2.13
C GLU A 70 -10.34 23.83 1.16
N LYS A 71 -10.75 24.18 -0.07
CA LYS A 71 -9.82 24.60 -1.13
C LYS A 71 -9.04 25.84 -0.70
N GLU A 72 -9.75 26.82 -0.13
CA GLU A 72 -9.22 28.10 0.32
C GLU A 72 -8.12 27.92 1.38
N HIS A 73 -8.30 26.96 2.29
CA HIS A 73 -7.31 26.64 3.32
C HIS A 73 -6.04 26.04 2.73
N LEU A 74 -6.16 25.06 1.82
CA LEU A 74 -5.00 24.48 1.13
C LEU A 74 -4.27 25.52 0.27
N VAL A 75 -5.02 26.39 -0.40
CA VAL A 75 -4.47 27.50 -1.20
C VAL A 75 -3.70 28.46 -0.29
N ALA A 76 -4.27 28.86 0.84
CA ALA A 76 -3.60 29.74 1.79
C ALA A 76 -2.31 29.12 2.35
N ALA A 77 -2.34 27.83 2.72
CA ALA A 77 -1.17 27.13 3.21
C ALA A 77 -0.07 27.01 2.15
N ALA A 78 -0.43 26.63 0.91
CA ALA A 78 0.51 26.55 -0.20
C ALA A 78 1.08 27.92 -0.56
N GLN A 79 0.26 28.97 -0.53
CA GLN A 79 0.70 30.35 -0.79
C GLN A 79 1.66 30.85 0.31
N ASN A 80 1.37 30.56 1.58
CA ASN A 80 2.26 30.88 2.69
C ASN A 80 3.60 30.16 2.57
N PHE A 81 3.58 28.88 2.16
CA PHE A 81 4.79 28.09 1.93
C PHE A 81 5.62 28.63 0.75
N MET A 82 4.98 28.93 -0.40
CA MET A 82 5.66 29.47 -1.58
C MET A 82 6.11 30.93 -1.36
N GLY A 83 5.49 31.66 -0.44
CA GLY A 83 5.86 33.01 -0.01
C GLY A 83 5.37 34.12 -0.92
N GLU A 84 5.81 35.36 -0.62
CA GLU A 84 5.41 36.56 -1.35
C GLU A 84 5.77 36.48 -2.85
N GLY A 85 4.94 37.10 -3.69
CA GLY A 85 5.06 37.09 -5.15
C GLY A 85 4.40 35.91 -5.86
N THR A 86 3.80 34.97 -5.12
CA THR A 86 3.06 33.83 -5.68
C THR A 86 1.79 34.32 -6.39
N THR A 87 1.62 33.91 -7.65
CA THR A 87 0.42 34.20 -8.45
C THR A 87 -0.57 33.05 -8.33
N VAL A 88 -1.87 33.37 -8.22
CA VAL A 88 -2.94 32.37 -8.11
C VAL A 88 -3.83 32.47 -9.35
N THR A 89 -4.06 31.35 -10.02
CA THR A 89 -4.90 31.26 -11.22
C THR A 89 -5.83 30.07 -11.14
N GLU A 90 -7.01 30.18 -11.75
CA GLU A 90 -7.94 29.07 -11.91
C GLU A 90 -7.80 28.53 -13.34
N VAL A 91 -7.57 27.24 -13.46
CA VAL A 91 -7.42 26.54 -14.74
C VAL A 91 -8.30 25.29 -14.77
N VAL A 92 -8.69 24.86 -15.96
CA VAL A 92 -9.42 23.60 -16.17
C VAL A 92 -8.53 22.66 -16.94
N GLU A 93 -8.15 21.55 -16.31
CA GLU A 93 -7.31 20.50 -16.89
C GLU A 93 -8.10 19.18 -16.79
N ASP A 94 -8.25 18.47 -17.91
CA ASP A 94 -9.01 17.21 -17.99
C ASP A 94 -10.41 17.23 -17.35
N ARG A 95 -11.11 18.38 -17.48
CA ARG A 95 -12.45 18.67 -16.93
C ARG A 95 -12.51 18.90 -15.41
N TYR A 96 -11.37 18.98 -14.73
CA TYR A 96 -11.30 19.29 -13.31
C TYR A 96 -10.86 20.74 -13.10
N PRO A 97 -11.56 21.51 -12.24
CA PRO A 97 -11.07 22.80 -11.80
C PRO A 97 -9.84 22.61 -10.92
N ILE A 98 -8.78 23.34 -11.26
CA ILE A 98 -7.52 23.36 -10.53
C ILE A 98 -7.20 24.81 -10.17
N THR A 99 -6.93 25.05 -8.90
CA THR A 99 -6.29 26.29 -8.47
C THR A 99 -4.78 26.10 -8.58
N ARG A 100 -4.15 26.87 -9.46
CA ARG A 100 -2.71 26.83 -9.69
C ARG A 100 -2.03 28.02 -9.04
N LEU A 101 -1.05 27.74 -8.20
CA LEU A 101 -0.12 28.70 -7.64
C LEU A 101 1.20 28.62 -8.41
N GLN A 102 1.71 29.75 -8.87
CA GLN A 102 2.96 29.83 -9.62
C GLN A 102 3.87 30.90 -9.02
N LYS A 103 5.11 30.51 -8.76
CA LYS A 103 6.20 31.41 -8.38
C LYS A 103 7.47 30.95 -9.10
N GLU A 104 7.99 31.80 -9.98
CA GLU A 104 9.14 31.46 -10.82
C GLU A 104 8.88 30.14 -11.59
N ASP A 105 9.74 29.13 -11.42
CA ASP A 105 9.59 27.79 -12.01
C ASP A 105 8.85 26.78 -11.10
N ILE A 106 8.46 27.19 -9.89
CA ILE A 106 7.72 26.37 -8.92
C ILE A 106 6.21 26.52 -9.16
N ARG A 107 5.54 25.37 -9.29
CA ARG A 107 4.10 25.25 -9.49
C ARG A 107 3.49 24.41 -8.38
N ALA A 108 2.41 24.88 -7.77
CA ALA A 108 1.53 24.04 -6.96
C ALA A 108 0.14 23.95 -7.60
N ASP A 109 -0.35 22.74 -7.81
CA ASP A 109 -1.73 22.49 -8.26
C ASP A 109 -2.56 21.98 -7.09
N ILE A 110 -3.70 22.62 -6.88
CA ILE A 110 -4.66 22.26 -5.84
C ILE A 110 -5.99 21.91 -6.49
N THR A 111 -6.56 20.79 -6.09
CA THR A 111 -7.92 20.44 -6.47
C THR A 111 -8.62 19.71 -5.32
N ILE A 112 -9.90 20.01 -5.17
CA ILE A 112 -10.79 19.28 -4.28
C ILE A 112 -11.75 18.52 -5.17
N SER A 113 -11.76 17.20 -5.04
CA SER A 113 -12.61 16.35 -5.85
C SER A 113 -13.42 15.41 -4.98
N LYS A 114 -14.22 14.55 -5.62
CA LYS A 114 -14.97 13.51 -4.92
C LYS A 114 -14.07 12.52 -4.18
N THR A 115 -12.82 12.34 -4.62
CA THR A 115 -11.86 11.40 -4.04
C THR A 115 -11.00 12.03 -2.94
N GLY A 116 -11.26 13.29 -2.57
CA GLY A 116 -10.55 13.98 -1.50
C GLY A 116 -9.81 15.23 -2.00
N SER A 117 -8.91 15.70 -1.14
CA SER A 117 -8.05 16.86 -1.32
C SER A 117 -6.73 16.48 -1.97
N TRP A 118 -6.28 17.34 -2.88
CA TRP A 118 -5.07 17.14 -3.66
C TRP A 118 -4.22 18.42 -3.65
N LEU A 119 -2.92 18.27 -3.38
CA LEU A 119 -1.90 19.31 -3.49
C LEU A 119 -0.67 18.67 -4.12
N ASN A 120 -0.25 19.19 -5.28
CA ASN A 120 1.00 18.77 -5.93
C ASN A 120 1.89 19.98 -6.17
N LEU A 121 2.92 20.13 -5.34
CA LEU A 121 3.98 21.13 -5.52
C LEU A 121 5.17 20.49 -6.23
N LYS A 122 5.58 21.12 -7.34
CA LYS A 122 6.68 20.67 -8.18
C LYS A 122 7.39 21.83 -8.88
N SER A 123 8.68 21.66 -9.06
CA SER A 123 9.55 22.37 -10.02
C SER A 123 10.08 21.37 -11.07
N PRO A 124 10.69 21.83 -12.18
CA PRO A 124 11.41 20.97 -13.11
C PRO A 124 12.44 20.07 -12.39
N ALA A 125 13.23 20.66 -11.48
CA ALA A 125 14.23 19.92 -10.73
C ALA A 125 13.62 18.82 -9.83
N SER A 126 12.52 19.14 -9.13
CA SER A 126 11.83 18.14 -8.29
C SER A 126 11.18 17.01 -9.10
N SER A 127 10.78 17.29 -10.35
CA SER A 127 10.17 16.30 -11.24
C SER A 127 11.21 15.29 -11.73
N ASP A 128 12.42 15.75 -12.00
CA ASP A 128 13.56 14.91 -12.35
C ASP A 128 13.99 14.01 -11.17
N LEU A 129 14.04 14.58 -9.97
CA LEU A 129 14.32 13.84 -8.73
C LEU A 129 13.28 12.74 -8.48
N GLU A 130 11.99 13.09 -8.54
CA GLU A 130 10.90 12.12 -8.36
C GLU A 130 10.97 11.01 -9.40
N SER A 131 11.08 11.36 -10.68
CA SER A 131 11.06 10.37 -11.77
C SER A 131 12.20 9.37 -11.66
N THR A 132 13.40 9.86 -11.34
CA THR A 132 14.60 9.02 -11.20
C THR A 132 14.48 8.14 -9.95
N PHE A 133 14.12 8.72 -8.81
CA PHE A 133 14.02 7.97 -7.55
C PHE A 133 12.88 6.94 -7.55
N THR A 134 11.69 7.28 -8.04
CA THR A 134 10.56 6.34 -8.08
C THR A 134 10.84 5.16 -9.01
N ALA A 135 11.52 5.40 -10.14
CA ALA A 135 11.97 4.32 -11.01
C ALA A 135 13.05 3.45 -10.35
N LEU A 136 14.01 4.05 -9.64
CA LEU A 136 15.02 3.32 -8.88
C LEU A 136 14.38 2.44 -7.80
N LEU A 137 13.45 3.00 -7.02
CA LEU A 137 12.73 2.27 -5.98
C LEU A 137 11.90 1.13 -6.56
N SER A 138 11.19 1.36 -7.66
CA SER A 138 10.42 0.33 -8.36
C SER A 138 11.32 -0.82 -8.83
N ASP A 139 12.43 -0.52 -9.50
CA ASP A 139 13.37 -1.54 -9.96
C ASP A 139 14.01 -2.29 -8.79
N ALA A 140 14.31 -1.62 -7.67
CA ALA A 140 14.78 -2.27 -6.46
C ALA A 140 13.75 -3.28 -5.92
N LEU A 141 12.48 -2.89 -5.82
CA LEU A 141 11.39 -3.76 -5.38
C LEU A 141 11.18 -4.96 -6.31
N TYR A 142 11.20 -4.75 -7.63
CA TYR A 142 11.08 -5.86 -8.60
C TYR A 142 12.23 -6.86 -8.55
N ASN A 143 13.42 -6.39 -8.17
CA ASN A 143 14.61 -7.23 -8.06
C ASN A 143 14.85 -7.77 -6.65
N ASN A 144 13.87 -7.64 -5.73
CA ASN A 144 13.97 -8.04 -4.32
C ASN A 144 15.19 -7.45 -3.59
N ILE A 145 15.57 -6.23 -3.95
CA ILE A 145 16.56 -5.45 -3.20
C ILE A 145 15.89 -4.96 -1.92
N GLU A 146 16.53 -5.12 -0.76
CA GLU A 146 15.91 -4.70 0.49
C GLU A 146 15.79 -3.17 0.51
N ILE A 147 14.62 -2.67 0.90
CA ILE A 147 14.33 -1.24 1.02
C ILE A 147 15.31 -0.50 1.96
N THR A 148 15.94 -1.24 2.88
CA THR A 148 17.03 -0.80 3.78
C THR A 148 18.29 -0.35 3.05
N ASP A 149 18.43 -0.63 1.76
CA ASP A 149 19.55 -0.16 0.94
C ASP A 149 19.48 1.36 0.64
N PHE A 150 18.36 2.02 0.93
CA PHE A 150 18.19 3.47 0.83
C PHE A 150 18.27 4.18 2.19
N ASP A 151 19.32 3.89 2.96
CA ASP A 151 19.66 4.59 4.22
C ASP A 151 21.09 5.19 4.16
N GLU A 152 21.39 5.88 3.06
CA GLU A 152 22.67 6.55 2.85
C GLU A 152 22.88 7.71 3.83
N THR A 153 24.14 7.94 4.21
CA THR A 153 24.52 9.12 5.03
C THR A 153 24.67 10.34 4.13
N LEU A 154 23.77 11.31 4.28
CA LEU A 154 23.75 12.56 3.50
C LEU A 154 24.44 13.72 4.25
N PRO A 155 24.88 14.78 3.54
CA PRO A 155 25.55 15.93 4.16
C PRO A 155 24.63 16.83 4.99
N PHE A 156 23.32 16.53 5.06
CA PHE A 156 22.33 17.25 5.85
C PHE A 156 21.44 16.30 6.64
N SER A 157 20.87 16.79 7.75
CA SER A 157 20.20 15.98 8.78
C SER A 157 18.88 15.35 8.32
N LYS A 158 18.71 14.06 8.65
CA LYS A 158 17.47 13.30 8.46
C LYS A 158 16.38 13.83 9.40
N GLU A 159 16.73 14.06 10.66
CA GLU A 159 15.84 14.58 11.68
C GLU A 159 15.31 15.97 11.31
N ASP A 160 16.18 16.88 10.87
CA ASP A 160 15.79 18.23 10.46
C ASP A 160 14.87 18.18 9.23
N SER A 161 15.09 17.22 8.34
CA SER A 161 14.26 17.02 7.14
C SER A 161 12.85 16.53 7.51
N VAL A 162 12.75 15.60 8.47
CA VAL A 162 11.47 15.15 9.03
C VAL A 162 10.76 16.29 9.76
N SER A 163 11.49 17.10 10.55
CA SER A 163 10.90 18.26 11.25
C SER A 163 10.33 19.29 10.28
N LYS A 164 10.99 19.58 9.15
CA LYS A 164 10.43 20.46 8.11
C LYS A 164 9.09 19.94 7.56
N VAL A 165 8.98 18.63 7.33
CA VAL A 165 7.73 18.00 6.87
C VAL A 165 6.65 18.06 7.96
N GLN A 166 7.01 17.81 9.22
CA GLN A 166 6.11 17.95 10.37
C GLN A 166 5.55 19.37 10.48
N ASP A 167 6.41 20.39 10.40
CA ASP A 167 6.02 21.79 10.46
C ASP A 167 5.07 22.14 9.31
N PHE A 168 5.34 21.65 8.09
CA PHE A 168 4.44 21.84 6.95
C PHE A 168 3.06 21.20 7.19
N LEU A 169 3.00 19.95 7.64
CA LEU A 169 1.74 19.25 7.92
C LEU A 169 0.96 19.88 9.07
N ASN A 170 1.65 20.34 10.11
CA ASN A 170 1.04 21.03 11.26
C ASN A 170 0.36 22.33 10.83
N ASN A 171 0.96 23.08 9.90
CA ASN A 171 0.37 24.30 9.34
C ASN A 171 -0.84 24.02 8.44
N LEU A 172 -0.92 22.83 7.84
CA LEU A 172 -2.08 22.42 7.04
C LEU A 172 -3.30 22.05 7.88
N HIS A 173 -3.15 21.79 9.19
CA HIS A 173 -4.26 21.43 10.08
C HIS A 173 -5.17 20.32 9.51
N LEU A 174 -4.58 19.21 9.05
CA LEU A 174 -5.29 18.13 8.35
C LEU A 174 -6.22 17.28 9.24
N GLY A 175 -6.34 17.59 10.54
CA GLY A 175 -7.25 16.92 11.47
C GLY A 175 -6.75 15.58 12.05
N PHE A 176 -5.63 15.03 11.57
CA PHE A 176 -5.06 13.79 12.10
C PHE A 176 -4.38 14.02 13.46
N GLU A 177 -4.35 12.96 14.28
CA GLU A 177 -3.82 13.04 15.64
C GLU A 177 -2.30 12.94 15.68
N ASP A 178 -1.71 12.16 14.76
CA ASP A 178 -0.27 11.91 14.65
C ASP A 178 0.05 11.31 13.27
N TYR A 179 1.33 11.07 12.96
CA TYR A 179 1.81 10.51 11.71
C TYR A 179 2.96 9.51 11.95
N ASP A 180 3.04 8.46 11.12
CA ASP A 180 4.27 7.69 10.97
C ASP A 180 5.04 8.15 9.72
N TYR A 181 6.35 7.98 9.74
CA TYR A 181 7.24 8.42 8.67
C TYR A 181 8.10 7.26 8.18
N LEU A 182 8.10 7.04 6.87
CA LEU A 182 9.08 6.19 6.19
C LEU A 182 10.00 7.11 5.39
N VAL A 183 11.30 6.99 5.63
CA VAL A 183 12.30 7.91 5.09
C VAL A 183 13.37 7.13 4.36
N TYR A 184 13.54 7.43 3.08
CA TYR A 184 14.65 6.98 2.26
C TYR A 184 15.67 8.10 2.13
N SER A 185 16.95 7.77 2.29
CA SER A 185 18.05 8.68 1.99
C SER A 185 18.86 8.15 0.82
N VAL A 186 18.96 9.00 -0.21
CA VAL A 186 19.62 8.65 -1.48
C VAL A 186 20.51 9.81 -1.90
N SER A 187 21.78 9.51 -2.14
CA SER A 187 22.72 10.52 -2.62
C SER A 187 22.53 10.83 -4.10
N LYS A 188 23.03 12.01 -4.48
CA LYS A 188 23.24 12.41 -5.86
C LYS A 188 24.05 11.36 -6.64
N GLU A 189 25.05 10.75 -6.01
CA GLU A 189 25.91 9.75 -6.64
C GLU A 189 25.09 8.52 -7.06
N SER A 190 24.26 8.00 -6.16
CA SER A 190 23.36 6.87 -6.45
C SER A 190 22.36 7.19 -7.55
N LEU A 191 21.76 8.39 -7.54
CA LEU A 191 20.83 8.82 -8.59
C LEU A 191 21.54 8.95 -9.95
N LEU A 192 22.75 9.52 -9.99
CA LEU A 192 23.55 9.62 -11.21
C LEU A 192 24.01 8.26 -11.73
N ALA A 193 24.36 7.33 -10.84
CA ALA A 193 24.73 5.97 -11.21
C ALA A 193 23.56 5.20 -11.84
N TYR A 194 22.32 5.47 -11.39
CA TYR A 194 21.12 4.85 -11.93
C TYR A 194 20.61 5.51 -13.21
N LEU A 195 20.90 6.79 -13.43
CA LEU A 195 20.39 7.58 -14.55
C LEU A 195 20.50 6.89 -15.93
N PRO A 196 21.62 6.23 -16.32
CA PRO A 196 21.69 5.52 -17.60
C PRO A 196 20.66 4.38 -17.75
N THR A 197 20.34 3.69 -16.65
CA THR A 197 19.30 2.66 -16.63
C THR A 197 17.92 3.28 -16.79
N TYR A 198 17.65 4.38 -16.06
CA TYR A 198 16.43 5.15 -16.21
C TYR A 198 16.23 5.62 -17.65
N GLU A 199 17.23 6.26 -18.27
CA GLU A 199 17.14 6.80 -19.63
C GLU A 199 16.87 5.70 -20.68
N LYS A 200 17.49 4.53 -20.51
CA LYS A 200 17.23 3.36 -21.36
C LYS A 200 15.77 2.92 -21.25
N ASN A 201 15.27 2.74 -20.03
CA ASN A 201 13.89 2.32 -19.79
C ASN A 201 12.87 3.38 -20.24
N ALA A 202 13.18 4.67 -20.02
CA ALA A 202 12.35 5.80 -20.43
C ALA A 202 12.26 5.91 -21.96
N ALA A 203 13.33 5.66 -22.70
CA ALA A 203 13.29 5.62 -24.17
C ALA A 203 12.34 4.53 -24.69
N ASP A 204 12.31 3.38 -24.03
CA ASP A 204 11.44 2.25 -24.36
C ASP A 204 9.97 2.51 -23.99
N MET A 205 9.71 3.32 -22.96
CA MET A 205 8.37 3.58 -22.41
C MET A 205 7.80 4.99 -22.71
N LYS A 206 8.52 5.83 -23.47
CA LYS A 206 8.22 7.27 -23.65
C LYS A 206 8.20 8.08 -22.34
N GLY A 207 9.12 7.76 -21.42
CA GLY A 207 9.34 8.51 -20.19
C GLY A 207 9.95 9.89 -20.44
N SER A 208 10.01 10.70 -19.38
CA SER A 208 10.60 12.04 -19.41
C SER A 208 12.13 11.98 -19.52
N THR A 209 12.73 12.97 -20.18
CA THR A 209 14.18 13.19 -20.12
C THR A 209 14.52 13.89 -18.81
N VAL A 210 15.49 13.37 -18.09
CA VAL A 210 16.01 13.93 -16.83
C VAL A 210 17.23 14.80 -17.11
N VAL A 211 17.31 15.97 -16.49
CA VAL A 211 18.51 16.81 -16.55
C VAL A 211 19.43 16.44 -15.38
N ALA A 212 20.59 15.87 -15.66
CA ALA A 212 21.52 15.38 -14.62
C ALA A 212 21.90 16.43 -13.56
N ASP A 213 22.00 17.70 -13.96
CA ASP A 213 22.31 18.81 -13.04
C ASP A 213 21.22 19.06 -11.99
N ASN A 214 19.98 18.63 -12.26
CA ASN A 214 18.87 18.71 -11.31
C ASN A 214 18.95 17.63 -10.21
N LEU A 215 19.77 16.59 -10.39
CA LEU A 215 19.94 15.54 -9.39
C LEU A 215 20.81 16.02 -8.23
N THR A 216 20.38 15.71 -7.01
CA THR A 216 21.00 16.10 -5.75
C THR A 216 20.67 15.09 -4.65
N ASP A 217 21.33 15.19 -3.50
CA ASP A 217 21.02 14.38 -2.32
C ASP A 217 19.58 14.63 -1.85
N ILE A 218 18.81 13.57 -1.61
CA ILE A 218 17.41 13.65 -1.21
C ILE A 218 17.10 12.79 0.02
N TYR A 219 16.22 13.31 0.86
CA TYR A 219 15.33 12.48 1.65
C TYR A 219 13.98 12.39 0.95
N TYR A 220 13.56 11.18 0.59
CA TYR A 220 12.19 10.90 0.17
C TYR A 220 11.40 10.43 1.39
N ILE A 221 10.36 11.17 1.75
CA ILE A 221 9.61 10.95 2.99
C ILE A 221 8.16 10.63 2.63
N THR A 222 7.75 9.41 2.95
CA THR A 222 6.34 8.97 2.91
C THR A 222 5.74 9.11 4.30
N VAL A 223 4.56 9.72 4.37
CA VAL A 223 3.86 10.00 5.62
C VAL A 223 2.57 9.18 5.69
N TYR A 224 2.35 8.51 6.82
CA TYR A 224 1.16 7.71 7.10
C TYR A 224 0.35 8.37 8.21
N PRO A 225 -0.79 9.02 7.91
CA PRO A 225 -1.65 9.63 8.92
C PRO A 225 -2.18 8.62 9.93
N LYS A 226 -2.37 9.04 11.19
CA LYS A 226 -2.91 8.21 12.26
C LYS A 226 -4.14 8.81 12.92
N LEU A 227 -5.04 7.92 13.30
CA LEU A 227 -6.20 8.16 14.14
C LEU A 227 -6.20 7.14 15.27
N SER A 228 -6.35 7.59 16.52
CA SER A 228 -6.32 6.74 17.72
C SER A 228 -5.12 5.78 17.75
N GLY A 229 -3.95 6.27 17.34
CA GLY A 229 -2.69 5.51 17.29
C GLY A 229 -2.60 4.45 16.19
N LYS A 230 -3.58 4.36 15.29
CA LYS A 230 -3.61 3.42 14.16
C LYS A 230 -3.46 4.18 12.84
N ARG A 231 -2.76 3.59 11.87
CA ARG A 231 -2.59 4.19 10.53
C ARG A 231 -3.92 4.26 9.79
N VAL A 232 -4.08 5.27 8.96
CA VAL A 232 -5.03 5.25 7.85
C VAL A 232 -4.44 4.37 6.74
N ILE A 233 -5.29 3.67 6.00
CA ILE A 233 -4.87 2.87 4.84
C ILE A 233 -3.99 3.69 3.88
N ASP A 234 -3.02 3.05 3.25
CA ASP A 234 -2.11 3.68 2.30
C ASP A 234 -2.65 3.67 0.87
N GLU A 235 -1.97 4.35 -0.04
CA GLU A 235 -2.37 4.39 -1.44
C GLU A 235 -2.34 3.01 -2.11
N GLU A 236 -1.47 2.10 -1.69
CA GLU A 236 -1.44 0.74 -2.26
C GLU A 236 -2.68 -0.08 -1.84
N THR A 237 -3.43 0.39 -0.84
CA THR A 237 -4.61 -0.27 -0.33
C THR A 237 -5.89 0.28 -0.99
N GLN A 238 -6.63 -0.62 -1.64
CA GLN A 238 -7.87 -0.34 -2.34
C GLN A 238 -9.01 -1.21 -1.77
N LEU A 239 -10.14 -0.58 -1.46
CA LEU A 239 -11.41 -1.26 -1.22
C LEU A 239 -12.25 -1.20 -2.47
N GLY A 240 -12.94 -2.29 -2.83
CA GLY A 240 -13.72 -2.40 -4.05
C GLY A 240 -12.88 -2.62 -5.33
N SER A 241 -13.55 -2.78 -6.48
CA SER A 241 -12.91 -3.09 -7.76
C SER A 241 -12.68 -1.83 -8.61
N SER A 242 -11.51 -1.70 -9.23
CA SER A 242 -11.14 -0.55 -10.08
C SER A 242 -11.97 -0.43 -11.37
N GLY A 243 -12.61 -1.53 -11.78
CA GLY A 243 -13.59 -1.54 -12.88
C GLY A 243 -15.03 -1.25 -12.44
N GLU A 244 -15.27 -1.21 -11.13
CA GLU A 244 -16.54 -0.82 -10.54
C GLU A 244 -16.47 0.64 -10.08
N ILE A 245 -17.61 1.32 -10.07
CA ILE A 245 -17.66 2.75 -9.75
C ILE A 245 -17.42 2.98 -8.23
N ASN A 246 -17.24 1.91 -7.43
CA ASN A 246 -17.19 1.89 -5.98
C ASN A 246 -15.80 1.46 -5.46
N PHE A 247 -14.78 2.31 -5.58
CA PHE A 247 -13.50 2.02 -4.93
C PHE A 247 -13.02 3.16 -4.04
N VAL A 248 -12.40 2.80 -2.92
CA VAL A 248 -11.71 3.72 -1.99
C VAL A 248 -10.23 3.38 -2.04
N LYS A 249 -9.39 4.39 -2.25
CA LYS A 249 -7.92 4.29 -2.19
C LYS A 249 -7.44 5.08 -0.97
N GLY A 250 -6.44 4.60 -0.25
CA GLY A 250 -5.83 5.41 0.81
C GLY A 250 -5.08 6.63 0.26
N PRO A 251 -4.82 7.64 1.09
CA PRO A 251 -4.09 8.82 0.67
C PRO A 251 -2.60 8.53 0.40
N SER A 252 -2.00 9.38 -0.43
CA SER A 252 -0.57 9.41 -0.69
C SER A 252 0.00 10.75 -0.22
N LEU A 253 0.89 10.72 0.77
CA LEU A 253 1.59 11.90 1.30
C LEU A 253 3.10 11.67 1.13
N ASN A 254 3.67 12.24 0.07
CA ASN A 254 5.07 12.06 -0.28
C ASN A 254 5.78 13.41 -0.42
N PHE A 255 7.00 13.47 0.10
CA PHE A 255 7.83 14.68 0.12
C PHE A 255 9.23 14.36 -0.42
N ILE A 256 9.81 15.31 -1.16
CA ILE A 256 11.24 15.30 -1.47
C ILE A 256 11.87 16.47 -0.74
N VAL A 257 12.83 16.19 0.13
CA VAL A 257 13.58 17.19 0.89
C VAL A 257 15.04 17.14 0.45
N THR A 258 15.61 18.30 0.18
CA THR A 258 17.03 18.50 -0.12
C THR A 258 17.66 19.40 0.93
N GLU A 259 18.96 19.68 0.82
CA GLU A 259 19.62 20.70 1.65
C GLU A 259 18.90 22.07 1.57
N ALA A 260 18.35 22.42 0.39
CA ALA A 260 17.59 23.65 0.18
C ALA A 260 16.18 23.66 0.82
N GLY A 261 15.74 22.54 1.41
CA GLY A 261 14.41 22.37 2.00
C GLY A 261 13.48 21.48 1.16
N ILE A 262 12.19 21.54 1.44
CA ILE A 262 11.15 20.77 0.73
C ILE A 262 11.09 21.23 -0.73
N GLN A 263 11.41 20.34 -1.67
CA GLN A 263 11.39 20.60 -3.11
C GLN A 263 10.13 20.07 -3.79
N LYS A 264 9.48 19.07 -3.19
CA LYS A 264 8.25 18.46 -3.71
C LYS A 264 7.29 18.15 -2.58
N ILE A 265 6.01 18.34 -2.86
CA ILE A 265 4.90 17.92 -2.00
C ILE A 265 3.88 17.21 -2.88
N LEU A 266 3.55 15.98 -2.54
CA LEU A 266 2.42 15.25 -3.11
C LEU A 266 1.48 14.89 -1.95
N ILE A 267 0.31 15.50 -1.94
CA ILE A 267 -0.83 15.07 -1.14
C ILE A 267 -1.91 14.68 -2.14
N ALA A 268 -2.33 13.43 -2.11
CA ALA A 268 -3.27 12.88 -3.06
C ALA A 268 -4.33 12.05 -2.35
N GLY A 269 -5.61 12.25 -2.72
CA GLY A 269 -6.74 11.45 -2.24
C GLY A 269 -7.04 11.62 -0.74
N LEU A 270 -6.70 12.76 -0.14
CA LEU A 270 -6.82 12.94 1.30
C LEU A 270 -8.25 13.32 1.72
N ILE A 271 -8.86 12.55 2.61
CA ILE A 271 -10.13 12.85 3.26
C ILE A 271 -9.81 13.27 4.70
N LEU A 272 -10.36 14.40 5.17
CA LEU A 272 -9.98 14.96 6.47
C LEU A 272 -10.91 14.46 7.57
N PRO A 273 -10.38 13.92 8.69
CA PRO A 273 -11.18 13.67 9.89
C PRO A 273 -11.60 14.99 10.55
N THR A 274 -12.84 15.05 11.06
CA THR A 274 -13.39 16.26 11.70
C THR A 274 -13.74 16.02 13.16
N GLU A 275 -14.80 15.26 13.43
CA GLU A 275 -15.31 14.99 14.78
C GLU A 275 -15.11 13.53 15.16
N LYS A 276 -14.54 13.30 16.34
CA LYS A 276 -14.46 11.97 16.94
C LYS A 276 -15.82 11.59 17.52
N LYS A 277 -16.44 10.53 17.00
CA LYS A 277 -17.72 10.03 17.50
C LYS A 277 -17.57 9.23 18.78
N GLU A 278 -18.60 9.29 19.62
CA GLU A 278 -18.75 8.41 20.79
C GLU A 278 -18.99 6.95 20.39
N GLU A 279 -19.51 6.70 19.18
CA GLU A 279 -19.70 5.36 18.64
C GLU A 279 -18.35 4.66 18.44
N VAL A 280 -18.19 3.52 19.12
CA VAL A 280 -17.01 2.66 19.02
C VAL A 280 -17.28 1.43 18.17
N THR A 281 -16.33 1.11 17.31
CA THR A 281 -16.28 -0.16 16.57
C THR A 281 -15.40 -1.14 17.33
N THR A 282 -15.95 -2.30 17.68
CA THR A 282 -15.17 -3.38 18.30
C THR A 282 -14.51 -4.23 17.22
N VAL A 283 -13.19 -4.23 17.21
CA VAL A 283 -12.37 -5.00 16.29
C VAL A 283 -11.89 -6.26 17.01
N SER A 284 -12.19 -7.44 16.46
CA SER A 284 -11.83 -8.74 17.04
C SER A 284 -11.06 -9.58 16.04
N VAL A 285 -9.80 -9.89 16.34
CA VAL A 285 -8.92 -10.68 15.47
C VAL A 285 -9.51 -12.06 15.22
N GLN A 286 -10.06 -12.70 16.25
CA GLN A 286 -10.73 -13.99 16.12
C GLN A 286 -11.85 -13.94 15.08
N LYS A 287 -12.75 -12.95 15.14
CA LYS A 287 -13.84 -12.82 14.15
C LYS A 287 -13.31 -12.59 12.73
N GLY A 288 -12.24 -11.80 12.59
CA GLY A 288 -11.59 -11.59 11.29
C GLY A 288 -10.97 -12.87 10.72
N LEU A 289 -10.31 -13.67 11.56
CA LEU A 289 -9.74 -14.96 11.17
C LEU A 289 -10.83 -15.97 10.81
N GLU A 290 -11.97 -15.98 11.51
CA GLU A 290 -13.13 -16.80 11.15
C GLU A 290 -13.67 -16.42 9.77
N ALA A 291 -13.78 -15.12 9.47
CA ALA A 291 -14.19 -14.65 8.15
C ALA A 291 -13.23 -15.11 7.03
N LEU A 292 -11.91 -15.00 7.26
CA LEU A 292 -10.90 -15.48 6.33
C LEU A 292 -10.97 -17.00 6.13
N LYS A 293 -11.10 -17.77 7.22
CA LYS A 293 -11.22 -19.24 7.12
C LYS A 293 -12.47 -19.63 6.33
N ASN A 294 -13.60 -18.97 6.59
CA ASN A 294 -14.85 -19.24 5.87
C ASN A 294 -14.74 -18.93 4.37
N LYS A 295 -13.92 -17.95 3.95
CA LYS A 295 -13.64 -17.68 2.53
C LYS A 295 -12.95 -18.86 1.85
N TYR A 296 -11.95 -19.44 2.52
CA TYR A 296 -11.12 -20.50 1.93
C TYR A 296 -11.67 -21.91 2.17
N GLN A 297 -12.65 -22.09 3.06
CA GLN A 297 -13.15 -23.42 3.44
C GLN A 297 -13.72 -24.24 2.27
N ASP A 298 -14.30 -23.57 1.27
CA ASP A 298 -15.00 -24.19 0.13
C ASP A 298 -14.17 -24.11 -1.17
N LEU A 299 -12.95 -23.54 -1.10
CA LEU A 299 -12.04 -23.43 -2.23
C LEU A 299 -11.06 -24.61 -2.21
N ILE A 300 -10.80 -25.19 -3.38
CA ILE A 300 -9.65 -26.09 -3.55
C ILE A 300 -8.47 -25.19 -3.87
N LEU A 301 -7.65 -24.91 -2.86
CA LEU A 301 -6.43 -24.13 -3.05
C LEU A 301 -5.34 -25.04 -3.64
N GLU A 302 -4.69 -24.57 -4.71
CA GLU A 302 -3.52 -25.26 -5.28
C GLU A 302 -2.35 -25.25 -4.28
N ASP A 303 -2.28 -24.19 -3.48
CA ASP A 303 -1.22 -23.95 -2.52
C ASP A 303 -1.77 -23.42 -1.18
N PRO A 304 -1.09 -23.69 -0.06
CA PRO A 304 -1.51 -23.22 1.25
C PRO A 304 -1.47 -21.70 1.36
N VAL A 305 -2.48 -21.14 2.05
CA VAL A 305 -2.56 -19.72 2.38
C VAL A 305 -1.95 -19.49 3.75
N TYR A 306 -1.00 -18.58 3.85
CA TYR A 306 -0.34 -18.19 5.11
C TYR A 306 -0.76 -16.80 5.53
N ILE A 307 -1.37 -16.68 6.70
CA ILE A 307 -1.62 -15.38 7.33
C ILE A 307 -0.37 -15.02 8.13
N GLN A 308 0.41 -14.07 7.61
CA GLN A 308 1.72 -13.68 8.13
C GLN A 308 1.60 -12.77 9.35
N ASP A 309 0.71 -11.78 9.27
CA ASP A 309 0.52 -10.76 10.30
C ASP A 309 -0.86 -10.09 10.17
N TYR A 310 -1.22 -9.24 11.13
CA TYR A 310 -2.37 -8.35 11.02
C TYR A 310 -2.09 -6.96 11.60
N THR A 311 -2.74 -5.96 11.02
CA THR A 311 -2.81 -4.60 11.55
C THR A 311 -4.27 -4.17 11.72
N ILE A 312 -4.49 -3.10 12.47
CA ILE A 312 -5.77 -2.38 12.49
C ILE A 312 -5.52 -1.03 11.83
N GLU A 313 -6.29 -0.72 10.79
CA GLU A 313 -6.13 0.51 10.01
C GLU A 313 -7.47 1.22 9.83
N TYR A 314 -7.42 2.55 9.75
CA TYR A 314 -8.60 3.38 9.50
C TYR A 314 -8.86 3.50 8.00
N VAL A 315 -10.12 3.26 7.62
CA VAL A 315 -10.60 3.36 6.25
C VAL A 315 -11.64 4.47 6.15
N PRO A 316 -11.53 5.39 5.17
CA PRO A 316 -12.57 6.37 4.91
C PRO A 316 -13.72 5.69 4.13
N LEU A 317 -14.91 5.63 4.71
CA LEU A 317 -16.09 5.01 4.11
C LEU A 317 -17.12 6.06 3.68
N PRO A 318 -17.82 5.85 2.55
CA PRO A 318 -19.06 6.57 2.27
C PRO A 318 -20.18 6.09 3.21
N VAL A 319 -21.07 6.99 3.65
CA VAL A 319 -22.17 6.66 4.60
C VAL A 319 -23.48 6.30 3.90
N GLN A 320 -23.68 6.64 2.62
CA GLN A 320 -24.91 6.27 1.89
C GLN A 320 -24.68 5.10 0.94
N GLU A 321 -25.59 4.10 0.99
CA GLU A 321 -25.67 3.07 -0.04
C GLU A 321 -25.92 3.73 -1.42
N GLY A 322 -24.94 3.59 -2.32
CA GLY A 322 -24.98 4.22 -3.65
C GLY A 322 -24.24 5.56 -3.75
N GLU A 323 -23.71 6.12 -2.65
CA GLU A 323 -22.68 7.17 -2.74
C GLU A 323 -21.31 6.53 -3.02
N LEU A 324 -20.79 6.89 -4.19
CA LEU A 324 -19.72 6.17 -4.87
C LEU A 324 -18.33 6.68 -4.45
N TYR A 325 -18.26 7.92 -3.90
CA TYR A 325 -17.03 8.62 -3.50
C TYR A 325 -17.33 9.73 -2.50
N GLY A 326 -16.49 9.86 -1.47
CA GLY A 326 -16.57 10.89 -0.44
C GLY A 326 -16.78 10.23 0.92
N GLY A 327 -15.77 10.31 1.79
CA GLY A 327 -15.90 9.77 3.14
C GLY A 327 -16.97 10.54 3.90
N ASN A 328 -17.81 9.83 4.65
CA ASN A 328 -18.65 10.40 5.70
C ASN A 328 -18.33 9.73 7.07
N LEU A 329 -17.35 8.81 7.14
CA LEU A 329 -16.81 8.27 8.39
C LEU A 329 -15.45 7.57 8.18
N TYR A 330 -14.45 7.83 9.01
CA TYR A 330 -13.32 6.93 9.24
C TYR A 330 -13.70 5.85 10.25
N ARG A 331 -13.54 4.58 9.87
CA ARG A 331 -13.80 3.42 10.73
C ARG A 331 -12.59 2.48 10.73
N PRO A 332 -12.26 1.83 11.86
CA PRO A 332 -11.18 0.84 11.91
C PRO A 332 -11.57 -0.46 11.20
N PHE A 333 -10.60 -1.08 10.53
CA PHE A 333 -10.69 -2.37 9.85
C PHE A 333 -9.54 -3.29 10.27
N LEU A 334 -9.75 -4.61 10.19
CA LEU A 334 -8.65 -5.56 10.27
C LEU A 334 -8.01 -5.71 8.90
N VAL A 335 -6.69 -5.57 8.84
CA VAL A 335 -5.92 -5.78 7.63
C VAL A 335 -4.98 -6.95 7.87
N PHE A 336 -5.20 -8.05 7.18
CA PHE A 336 -4.35 -9.22 7.27
C PHE A 336 -3.34 -9.23 6.13
N LYS A 337 -2.07 -9.47 6.46
CA LYS A 337 -1.05 -9.77 5.45
C LYS A 337 -1.11 -11.26 5.14
N VAL A 338 -1.45 -11.58 3.91
CA VAL A 338 -1.66 -12.94 3.43
C VAL A 338 -0.61 -13.26 2.38
N GLN A 339 0.00 -14.43 2.48
CA GLN A 339 0.88 -14.99 1.47
C GLN A 339 0.24 -16.25 0.88
N GLU A 340 0.20 -16.29 -0.44
CA GLU A 340 -0.24 -17.43 -1.23
C GLU A 340 0.76 -17.58 -2.37
N ASN A 341 1.50 -18.68 -2.39
CA ASN A 341 2.68 -18.85 -3.26
C ASN A 341 3.74 -17.75 -3.05
N ASP A 342 4.27 -17.26 -4.16
CA ASP A 342 5.22 -16.15 -4.21
C ASP A 342 4.52 -14.78 -4.14
N ARG A 343 3.19 -14.74 -3.93
CA ARG A 343 2.42 -13.51 -3.84
C ARG A 343 2.10 -13.18 -2.38
N SER A 344 2.36 -11.94 -2.00
CA SER A 344 1.91 -11.37 -0.74
C SER A 344 0.91 -10.26 -1.03
N TYR A 345 -0.25 -10.30 -0.38
CA TYR A 345 -1.31 -9.31 -0.54
C TYR A 345 -1.97 -9.01 0.81
N LYS A 346 -2.65 -7.87 0.90
CA LYS A 346 -3.45 -7.48 2.07
C LYS A 346 -4.89 -7.92 1.88
N VAL A 347 -5.56 -8.35 2.95
CA VAL A 347 -7.01 -8.62 2.97
C VAL A 347 -7.66 -7.79 4.06
N LEU A 348 -8.68 -7.01 3.69
CA LEU A 348 -9.38 -6.10 4.58
C LEU A 348 -10.70 -6.68 5.02
N ILE A 349 -10.87 -6.85 6.33
CA ILE A 349 -12.10 -7.36 6.95
C ILE A 349 -12.82 -6.24 7.71
N ASP A 350 -14.09 -6.03 7.36
CA ASP A 350 -14.98 -5.15 8.09
C ASP A 350 -15.37 -5.77 9.44
N PRO A 351 -15.00 -5.16 10.58
CA PRO A 351 -15.32 -5.70 11.91
C PRO A 351 -16.83 -5.68 12.22
N VAL A 352 -17.63 -4.85 11.53
CA VAL A 352 -19.08 -4.76 11.74
C VAL A 352 -19.82 -5.88 11.03
N THR A 353 -19.46 -6.12 9.76
CA THR A 353 -20.17 -7.10 8.92
C THR A 353 -19.49 -8.47 8.88
N GLY A 354 -18.22 -8.55 9.28
CA GLY A 354 -17.39 -9.76 9.17
C GLY A 354 -17.09 -10.16 7.73
N LYS A 355 -17.19 -9.22 6.77
CA LYS A 355 -16.95 -9.47 5.34
C LYS A 355 -15.62 -8.91 4.88
N GLU A 356 -15.02 -9.58 3.91
CA GLU A 356 -13.95 -8.99 3.09
C GLU A 356 -14.52 -7.86 2.23
N VAL A 357 -13.80 -6.74 2.20
CA VAL A 357 -14.19 -5.54 1.46
C VAL A 357 -13.12 -5.07 0.47
N GLY A 358 -11.96 -5.72 0.47
CA GLY A 358 -10.85 -5.45 -0.44
C GLY A 358 -9.71 -6.43 -0.25
N SER A 359 -8.98 -6.67 -1.34
CA SER A 359 -7.68 -7.31 -1.34
C SER A 359 -6.76 -6.62 -2.34
N THR A 360 -5.49 -6.43 -1.96
CA THR A 360 -4.47 -5.69 -2.74
C THR A 360 -3.13 -6.36 -2.71
#